data_AF-A0A7T5RGG3-F1
#
_entry.id   AF-A0A7T5RGG3-F1
#
_cell.length_a   1.000
_cell.length_b   1.000
_cell.length_c   1.000
_cell.angle_alpha   90.00
_cell.angle_beta   90.00
_cell.angle_gamma   90.00
#
_symmetry.space_group_name_H-M   'P 1'
#
loop_
_entity.id
_entity.type
_entity.pdbx_description
1 polymer ?
#
loop_
_entity_poly.entity_id
_entity_poly.type
_entity_poly.pdbx_seq_one_letter_code
_entity_poly.pdbx_strand_id
1 'polypeptide(L)'
;MSKPKLKTYAKLDIPSILVTELLTPSEVRMLKNRWRMVKLLEEGLSIRQIAKEVKVGTDTVVRIARMMEKTTLRKLLDEILKKDKFKTRTPWIFGKS
;
A
#
# COMPACT_ATOMS: atom_id res chain seq x y z
N MET A 1 -4.31 -26.19 -12.53
CA MET A 1 -4.17 -25.09 -13.51
C MET A 1 -3.07 -24.15 -13.02
N SER A 2 -1.98 -23.98 -13.78
CA SER A 2 -0.91 -23.03 -13.42
C SER A 2 -1.42 -21.60 -13.58
N LYS A 3 -1.07 -20.69 -12.66
CA LYS A 3 -1.48 -19.29 -12.75
C LYS A 3 -0.86 -18.67 -14.02
N PRO A 4 -1.64 -17.99 -14.87
CA PRO A 4 -1.10 -17.33 -16.05
C PRO A 4 -0.04 -16.30 -15.64
N LYS A 5 1.06 -16.24 -16.40
CA LYS A 5 2.19 -15.34 -16.09
C LYS A 5 1.74 -13.89 -16.26
N LEU A 6 2.08 -13.03 -15.29
CA LEU A 6 1.70 -11.60 -15.28
C LEU A 6 2.13 -10.86 -16.56
N LYS A 7 3.19 -11.32 -17.26
CA LYS A 7 3.66 -10.75 -18.52
C LYS A 7 2.60 -10.77 -19.64
N THR A 8 1.66 -11.71 -19.60
CA THR A 8 0.61 -11.85 -20.62
C THR A 8 -0.39 -10.69 -20.59
N TYR A 9 -0.58 -10.05 -19.43
CA TYR A 9 -1.54 -8.95 -19.23
C TYR A 9 -0.87 -7.57 -19.14
N ALA A 10 0.46 -7.50 -19.24
CA ALA A 10 1.22 -6.26 -19.07
C ALA A 10 0.91 -5.16 -20.11
N LYS A 11 0.17 -5.50 -21.18
CA LYS A 11 -0.25 -4.58 -22.25
C LYS A 11 -1.74 -4.20 -22.21
N LEU A 12 -2.51 -4.70 -21.25
CA LEU A 12 -3.92 -4.34 -21.14
C LEU A 12 -4.04 -3.04 -20.33
N ASP A 13 -4.44 -1.97 -21.01
CA ASP A 13 -4.77 -0.72 -20.37
C ASP A 13 -6.22 -0.76 -19.87
N ILE A 14 -6.42 -0.59 -18.56
CA ILE A 14 -7.74 -0.56 -17.94
C ILE A 14 -8.03 0.89 -17.60
N PRO A 15 -9.04 1.52 -18.23
CA PRO A 15 -9.45 2.87 -17.88
C PRO A 15 -9.73 2.99 -16.38
N SER A 16 -9.14 4.00 -15.72
CA SER A 16 -9.25 4.19 -14.27
C SER A 16 -10.70 4.31 -13.78
N ILE A 17 -11.59 4.88 -14.61
CA ILE A 17 -13.03 5.01 -14.35
C ILE A 17 -13.73 3.65 -14.17
N LEU A 18 -13.23 2.59 -14.80
CA LEU A 18 -13.82 1.25 -14.72
C LEU A 18 -13.33 0.47 -13.49
N VAL A 19 -12.22 0.89 -12.86
CA VAL A 19 -11.58 0.09 -11.81
C VAL A 19 -12.49 -0.13 -10.62
N THR A 20 -13.28 0.86 -10.20
CA THR A 20 -14.22 0.68 -9.07
C THR A 20 -15.42 -0.18 -9.42
N GLU A 21 -15.87 -0.14 -10.68
CA GLU A 21 -17.00 -0.94 -11.18
C GLU A 21 -16.64 -2.41 -11.37
N LEU A 22 -15.37 -2.70 -11.71
CA LEU A 22 -14.86 -4.06 -11.88
C LEU A 22 -14.59 -4.77 -10.55
N LEU A 23 -14.55 -4.04 -9.44
CA LEU A 23 -14.20 -4.57 -8.13
C LEU A 23 -15.45 -4.82 -7.30
N THR A 24 -15.40 -5.91 -6.53
CA THR A 24 -16.43 -6.17 -5.54
C THR A 24 -16.40 -5.13 -4.41
N PRO A 25 -17.52 -4.90 -3.70
CA PRO A 25 -17.54 -3.98 -2.57
C PRO A 25 -16.51 -4.30 -1.48
N SER A 26 -16.17 -5.58 -1.27
CA SER A 26 -15.13 -6.01 -0.33
C SER A 26 -13.73 -5.65 -0.81
N GLU A 27 -13.44 -5.79 -2.10
CA GLU A 27 -12.15 -5.39 -2.69
C GLU A 27 -11.95 -3.88 -2.65
N VAL A 28 -12.99 -3.10 -2.94
CA VAL A 28 -12.96 -1.64 -2.81
C VAL A 28 -12.66 -1.22 -1.36
N ARG A 29 -13.33 -1.84 -0.37
CA ARG A 29 -13.03 -1.61 1.05
C ARG A 29 -11.58 -1.96 1.39
N MET A 30 -11.08 -3.08 0.89
CA MET A 30 -9.71 -3.51 1.13
C MET A 30 -8.69 -2.52 0.54
N LEU A 31 -8.92 -2.02 -0.67
CA LEU A 31 -8.08 -0.98 -1.28
C LEU A 31 -8.09 0.31 -0.46
N LYS A 32 -9.26 0.77 -0.02
CA LYS A 32 -9.38 1.96 0.85
C LYS A 32 -8.61 1.79 2.16
N ASN A 33 -8.72 0.62 2.79
CA ASN A 33 -7.97 0.32 4.02
C ASN A 33 -6.46 0.34 3.79
N ARG A 34 -5.98 -0.25 2.69
CA ARG A 34 -4.55 -0.20 2.33
C ARG A 34 -4.07 1.23 2.09
N TRP A 35 -4.86 2.03 1.39
CA TRP A 35 -4.54 3.45 1.20
C TRP A 35 -4.49 4.22 2.53
N ARG A 36 -5.44 3.97 3.44
CA ARG A 36 -5.43 4.57 4.78
C ARG A 36 -4.17 4.18 5.56
N MET A 37 -3.78 2.90 5.54
CA MET A 37 -2.53 2.45 6.15
C MET A 37 -1.31 3.18 5.59
N VAL A 38 -1.21 3.33 4.26
CA VAL A 38 -0.11 4.06 3.60
C VAL A 38 -0.03 5.49 4.13
N LYS A 39 -1.16 6.22 4.20
CA LYS A 39 -1.17 7.59 4.72
C LYS A 39 -0.72 7.67 6.19
N LEU A 40 -1.18 6.76 7.04
CA LEU A 40 -0.80 6.73 8.46
C LEU A 40 0.68 6.35 8.65
N LEU A 41 1.22 5.49 7.79
CA LEU A 41 2.65 5.18 7.74
C LEU A 41 3.48 6.42 7.36
N GLU A 42 3.04 7.19 6.36
CA GLU A 42 3.67 8.48 5.99
C GLU A 42 3.60 9.52 7.12
N GLU A 43 2.54 9.50 7.92
CA GLU A 43 2.38 10.34 9.12
C GLU A 43 3.27 9.86 10.30
N GLY A 44 3.94 8.72 10.17
CA GLY A 44 4.91 8.21 11.14
C GLY A 44 4.29 7.44 12.31
N LEU A 45 3.04 6.99 12.20
CA LEU A 45 2.40 6.16 13.22
C LEU A 45 3.03 4.77 13.30
N SER A 46 3.00 4.17 14.49
CA SER A 46 3.49 2.80 14.67
C SER A 46 2.54 1.76 14.07
N ILE A 47 3.09 0.62 13.64
CA ILE A 47 2.33 -0.53 13.11
C ILE A 47 1.14 -0.90 14.01
N ARG A 48 1.35 -0.94 15.33
CA ARG A 48 0.31 -1.31 16.30
C ARG A 48 -0.82 -0.27 16.34
N GLN A 49 -0.50 1.01 16.29
CA GLN A 49 -1.52 2.07 16.26
C GLN A 49 -2.34 2.00 14.98
N ILE A 50 -1.68 1.83 13.84
CA ILE A 50 -2.34 1.72 12.53
C ILE A 50 -3.26 0.50 12.48
N ALA A 51 -2.79 -0.66 12.97
CA ALA A 51 -3.58 -1.87 13.04
C ALA A 51 -4.87 -1.68 13.87
N LYS A 52 -4.76 -0.99 15.01
CA LYS A 52 -5.91 -0.65 15.87
C LYS A 52 -6.89 0.30 15.16
N GLU A 53 -6.39 1.35 14.52
CA GLU A 53 -7.21 2.36 13.86
C GLU A 53 -7.96 1.80 12.64
N VAL A 54 -7.26 1.03 11.79
CA VAL A 54 -7.82 0.46 10.55
C VAL A 54 -8.57 -0.86 10.83
N LYS A 55 -8.51 -1.38 12.06
CA LYS A 55 -9.11 -2.66 12.49
C LYS A 55 -8.63 -3.84 11.65
N VAL A 56 -7.32 -3.99 11.53
CA VAL A 56 -6.64 -5.07 10.79
C VAL A 56 -5.54 -5.71 11.64
N GLY A 57 -5.05 -6.88 11.22
CA GLY A 57 -3.88 -7.51 11.83
C GLY A 57 -2.60 -6.69 11.65
N THR A 58 -1.69 -6.74 12.62
CA THR A 58 -0.38 -6.07 12.55
C THR A 58 0.46 -6.60 11.38
N ASP A 59 0.35 -7.89 11.06
CA ASP A 59 0.99 -8.53 9.91
C ASP A 59 0.56 -7.89 8.57
N THR A 60 -0.70 -7.47 8.47
CA THR A 60 -1.25 -6.79 7.29
C THR A 60 -0.57 -5.44 7.11
N VAL A 61 -0.44 -4.67 8.20
CA VAL A 61 0.25 -3.37 8.15
C VAL A 61 1.73 -3.54 7.81
N VAL A 62 2.40 -4.56 8.36
CA VAL A 62 3.81 -4.87 8.03
C VAL A 62 3.98 -5.20 6.54
N ARG A 63 3.06 -5.97 5.94
CA ARG A 63 3.09 -6.24 4.49
C ARG A 63 2.98 -4.96 3.67
N ILE A 64 2.13 -4.01 4.08
CA ILE A 64 1.99 -2.71 3.41
C ILE A 64 3.25 -1.86 3.59
N ALA A 65 3.83 -1.80 4.80
CA ALA A 65 5.08 -1.10 5.04
C ALA A 65 6.22 -1.62 4.16
N ARG A 66 6.39 -2.95 4.06
CA ARG A 66 7.37 -3.58 3.15
C ARG A 66 7.06 -3.32 1.67
N MET A 67 5.80 -3.20 1.30
CA MET A 67 5.39 -2.87 -0.07
C MET A 67 5.77 -1.43 -0.42
N MET A 68 5.70 -0.49 0.53
CA MET A 68 6.12 0.91 0.33
C MET A 68 7.63 1.07 0.15
N GLU A 69 8.45 0.17 0.68
CA GLU A 69 9.90 0.17 0.42
C GLU A 69 10.25 -0.19 -1.01
N LYS A 70 9.36 -0.91 -1.73
CA LYS A 70 9.62 -1.23 -3.13
C LYS A 70 9.66 0.07 -3.94
N THR A 71 10.75 0.22 -4.70
CA THR A 71 11.11 1.46 -5.40
C THR A 71 9.98 2.05 -6.25
N THR A 72 9.13 1.21 -6.85
CA THR A 72 8.02 1.65 -7.69
C THR A 72 6.93 2.38 -6.91
N LEU A 73 6.47 1.83 -5.78
CA LEU A 73 5.39 2.44 -5.01
C LEU A 73 5.87 3.73 -4.34
N ARG A 74 7.10 3.72 -3.80
CA ARG A 74 7.70 4.92 -3.20
C ARG A 74 7.75 6.09 -4.18
N LYS A 75 8.29 5.87 -5.39
CA LYS A 75 8.40 6.91 -6.42
C LYS A 75 7.05 7.53 -6.77
N LEU A 76 6.03 6.69 -6.97
CA LEU A 76 4.67 7.15 -7.29
C LEU A 76 4.06 7.94 -6.13
N LEU A 77 4.28 7.52 -4.88
CA LEU A 77 3.81 8.25 -3.70
C LEU A 77 4.49 9.61 -3.58
N ASP A 78 5.80 9.70 -3.83
CA ASP A 78 6.54 10.96 -3.78
C ASP A 78 6.01 11.95 -4.85
N GLU A 79 5.73 11.45 -6.05
CA GLU A 79 5.14 12.23 -7.15
C GLU A 79 3.72 12.74 -6.81
N ILE A 80 2.86 11.87 -6.27
CA ILE A 80 1.46 12.20 -5.96
C ILE A 80 1.35 13.10 -4.73
N LEU A 81 2.10 12.80 -3.67
CA LEU A 81 1.96 13.48 -2.38
C LEU A 81 2.76 14.78 -2.29
N LYS A 82 3.70 15.03 -3.23
CA LYS A 82 4.59 16.21 -3.26
C LYS A 82 5.18 16.55 -1.88
N LYS A 83 5.49 15.52 -1.09
CA LYS A 83 5.90 15.66 0.31
C LYS A 83 7.40 15.51 0.47
N ASP A 84 7.95 16.27 1.42
CA ASP A 84 9.31 16.06 1.93
C ASP A 84 9.45 14.69 2.61
N LYS A 85 10.67 14.15 2.54
CA LYS A 85 11.14 12.80 2.94
C LYS A 85 10.29 12.09 4.02
N PHE A 86 9.99 10.82 3.76
CA PHE A 86 9.38 9.84 4.66
C PHE A 86 9.88 9.95 6.11
N LYS A 87 9.00 10.32 7.06
CA LYS A 87 9.31 10.38 8.49
C LYS A 87 8.76 9.14 9.20
N THR A 88 9.32 7.96 8.94
CA THR A 88 8.97 6.78 9.75
C THR A 88 9.66 6.84 11.11
N ARG A 89 8.88 6.65 12.19
CA ARG A 89 9.39 6.49 13.56
C ARG A 89 9.79 5.05 13.89
N THR A 90 9.74 4.14 12.91
CA THR A 90 10.04 2.73 13.11
C THR A 90 11.12 2.22 12.14
N PRO A 91 12.39 2.65 12.29
CA PRO A 91 13.49 2.24 11.41
C PRO A 91 13.79 0.74 11.49
N TRP A 92 13.60 0.12 12.66
CA TRP A 92 13.96 -1.27 12.92
C TRP A 92 13.20 -2.29 12.06
N ILE A 93 12.01 -1.95 11.58
CA ILE A 93 11.19 -2.82 10.73
C ILE A 93 11.88 -3.07 9.39
N PHE A 94 12.78 -2.16 9.01
CA PHE A 94 13.52 -2.13 7.78
C PHE A 94 14.97 -2.62 7.96
N GLY A 95 15.33 -3.13 9.14
CA GLY A 95 16.68 -3.61 9.44
C GLY A 95 17.76 -2.53 9.41
N LYS A 96 17.37 -1.24 9.52
CA LYS A 96 18.29 -0.11 9.60
C LYS A 96 18.37 0.34 11.07
N SER A 97 19.56 0.22 11.64
CA SER A 97 19.95 0.77 12.94
C SER A 97 20.22 2.26 12.83
#